data_AF-A0A1H9U8F1-F1
#
_entry.id   AF-A0A1H9U8F1-F1
#
_cell.length_a   1.000
_cell.length_b   1.000
_cell.length_c   1.000
_cell.angle_alpha   90.00
_cell.angle_beta   90.00
_cell.angle_gamma   90.00
#
_symmetry.space_group_name_H-M   'P 1'
#
loop_
_entity.id
_entity.type
_entity.pdbx_description
1 polymer ?
#
loop_
_entity_poly.entity_id
_entity_poly.type
_entity_poly.pdbx_seq_one_letter_code
_entity_poly.pdbx_strand_id
1 'polypeptide(L)'
;MSGRIRTAAQSAQRNTARLKEEFLTLTADSCAPQDPRARGDHYRRHLADANRVIDTLQLRIAELEVERDKAKQAADYERSLCVTRGEAERERLAAFRLAKGKAVLLAEDKGGVPNSLSDAIDQIADPKPKWSQA
;
A
#
# COMPACT_ATOMS: atom_id res chain seq x y z
N MET A 1 4.42 -15.47 -35.85
CA MET A 1 3.26 -14.56 -35.96
C MET A 1 2.90 -14.05 -34.55
N SER A 2 3.48 -12.93 -34.11
CA SER A 2 3.25 -12.40 -32.74
C SER A 2 2.00 -11.52 -32.73
N GLY A 3 0.89 -12.05 -32.23
CA GLY A 3 -0.37 -11.33 -32.07
C GLY A 3 -0.33 -10.39 -30.87
N ARG A 4 0.02 -9.12 -31.07
CA ARG A 4 -0.21 -8.06 -30.09
C ARG A 4 -1.71 -7.73 -30.05
N ILE A 5 -2.44 -8.31 -29.09
CA ILE A 5 -3.75 -7.77 -28.71
C ILE A 5 -3.49 -6.43 -28.00
N ARG A 6 -3.61 -5.32 -28.74
CA ARG A 6 -3.60 -3.97 -28.17
C ARG A 6 -4.97 -3.74 -27.55
N THR A 7 -5.03 -3.57 -26.23
CA THR A 7 -6.29 -3.22 -25.58
C THR A 7 -6.73 -1.82 -26.01
N ALA A 8 -8.04 -1.56 -26.04
CA ALA A 8 -8.58 -0.23 -26.35
C ALA A 8 -7.98 0.86 -25.44
N ALA A 9 -7.70 0.52 -24.17
CA ALA A 9 -7.03 1.38 -23.22
C ALA A 9 -5.59 1.73 -23.63
N GLN A 10 -4.78 0.74 -24.06
CA GLN A 10 -3.42 1.00 -24.57
C GLN A 10 -3.44 1.85 -25.84
N SER A 11 -4.42 1.63 -26.73
CA SER A 11 -4.60 2.44 -27.93
C SER A 11 -4.95 3.90 -27.59
N ALA A 12 -5.87 4.12 -26.63
CA ALA A 12 -6.26 5.43 -26.16
C ALA A 12 -5.11 6.18 -25.46
N GLN A 13 -4.32 5.50 -24.64
CA GLN A 13 -3.12 6.08 -24.02
C GLN A 13 -2.08 6.51 -25.07
N ARG A 14 -1.86 5.69 -26.09
CA ARG A 14 -0.95 6.03 -27.18
C ARG A 14 -1.45 7.24 -28.00
N ASN A 15 -2.75 7.28 -28.31
CA ASN A 15 -3.32 8.40 -29.04
C ASN A 15 -3.27 9.70 -28.23
N THR A 16 -3.54 9.65 -26.93
CA THR A 16 -3.43 10.84 -26.06
C THR A 16 -1.98 11.30 -25.92
N ALA A 17 -1.00 10.39 -25.84
CA ALA A 17 0.42 10.75 -25.87
C ALA A 17 0.81 11.43 -27.19
N ARG A 18 0.35 10.90 -28.33
CA ARG A 18 0.62 11.48 -29.65
C ARG A 18 0.00 12.87 -29.81
N LEU A 19 -1.24 13.05 -29.37
CA LEU A 19 -1.91 14.35 -29.38
C LEU A 19 -1.16 15.37 -28.52
N LYS A 20 -0.68 14.98 -27.34
CA LYS A 20 0.14 15.86 -26.49
C LYS A 20 1.42 16.32 -27.20
N GLU A 21 2.11 15.40 -27.86
CA GLU A 21 3.32 15.70 -28.64
C GLU A 21 3.02 16.66 -29.80
N GLU A 22 1.93 16.41 -30.53
CA GLU A 22 1.45 17.28 -31.61
C GLU A 22 1.12 18.70 -31.09
N PHE A 23 0.43 18.81 -29.95
CA PHE A 23 0.12 20.11 -29.32
C PHE A 23 1.37 20.87 -28.87
N LEU A 24 2.35 20.19 -28.26
CA LEU A 24 3.59 20.81 -27.81
C LEU A 24 4.41 21.33 -29.01
N THR A 25 4.48 20.56 -30.08
CA THR A 25 5.16 20.95 -31.31
C THR A 25 4.46 22.14 -31.97
N LEU A 26 3.13 22.10 -32.08
CA LEU A 26 2.33 23.21 -32.61
C LEU A 26 2.53 24.50 -31.80
N THR A 27 2.61 24.38 -30.47
CA THR A 27 2.85 25.51 -29.58
C THR A 27 4.25 26.10 -29.81
N ALA A 28 5.28 25.25 -29.90
CA ALA A 28 6.64 25.69 -30.18
C ALA A 28 6.77 26.38 -31.55
N ASP A 29 6.06 25.88 -32.55
CA ASP A 29 6.01 26.44 -33.91
C ASP A 29 5.22 27.75 -33.96
N SER A 30 4.16 27.88 -33.16
CA SER A 30 3.37 29.12 -33.06
C SER A 30 4.17 30.28 -32.48
N CYS A 31 5.22 29.98 -31.70
CA CYS A 31 6.15 30.96 -31.14
C CYS A 31 7.44 31.11 -31.97
N ALA A 32 7.58 30.39 -33.09
CA ALA A 32 8.80 30.41 -33.88
C ALA A 32 8.95 31.74 -34.66
N PRO A 33 10.18 32.30 -34.76
CA PRO A 33 10.43 33.48 -35.57
C PRO A 33 10.03 33.29 -37.04
N GLN A 34 9.48 34.34 -37.66
CA GLN A 34 9.14 34.32 -39.08
C GLN A 34 10.38 34.14 -39.97
N ASP A 35 11.52 34.76 -39.59
CA ASP A 35 12.81 34.60 -40.27
C ASP A 35 13.34 33.16 -40.14
N PRO A 36 13.50 32.43 -41.26
CA PRO A 36 14.02 31.06 -41.26
C PRO A 36 15.41 30.91 -40.63
N ARG A 37 16.25 31.95 -40.68
CA ARG A 37 17.61 31.90 -40.12
C ARG A 37 17.60 31.92 -38.59
N ALA A 38 16.61 32.59 -37.99
CA ALA A 38 16.46 32.69 -36.52
C ALA A 38 15.78 31.46 -35.90
N ARG A 39 15.10 30.62 -36.70
CA ARG A 39 14.41 29.42 -36.19
C ARG A 39 15.35 28.38 -35.60
N GLY A 40 16.55 28.24 -36.16
CA GLY A 40 17.54 27.29 -35.63
C GLY A 40 17.96 27.60 -34.20
N ASP A 41 18.13 28.89 -33.86
CA ASP A 41 18.44 29.32 -32.50
C ASP A 41 17.24 29.14 -31.55
N HIS A 42 16.02 29.40 -32.05
CA HIS A 42 14.76 29.23 -31.30
C HIS A 42 14.60 27.80 -30.77
N TYR A 43 14.65 26.79 -31.65
CA TYR A 43 14.46 25.40 -31.23
C TYR A 43 15.61 24.90 -30.34
N ARG A 44 16.84 25.38 -30.56
CA ARG A 44 17.99 25.05 -29.68
C ARG A 44 17.78 25.58 -28.26
N ARG A 45 17.21 26.78 -28.10
CA ARG A 45 16.86 27.33 -26.77
C ARG A 45 15.77 26.51 -26.09
N HIS A 46 14.68 26.20 -26.81
CA HIS A 46 13.61 25.36 -26.27
C HIS A 46 14.09 23.97 -25.85
N LEU A 47 14.97 23.36 -26.63
CA LEU A 47 15.57 22.07 -26.27
C LEU A 47 16.42 22.17 -24.99
N ALA A 48 17.23 23.23 -24.87
CA ALA A 48 18.03 23.46 -23.67
C ALA A 48 17.15 23.68 -22.43
N ASP A 49 16.07 24.45 -22.56
CA ASP A 49 15.12 24.71 -21.48
C ASP A 49 14.38 23.42 -21.08
N ALA A 50 13.94 22.62 -22.06
CA ALA A 50 13.31 21.33 -21.81
C ALA A 50 14.25 20.38 -21.05
N ASN A 51 15.54 20.32 -21.43
CA ASN A 51 16.52 19.49 -20.73
C ASN A 51 16.70 19.92 -19.27
N ARG A 52 16.76 21.23 -18.97
CA ARG A 52 16.84 21.71 -17.57
C ARG A 52 15.62 21.29 -16.75
N VAL A 53 14.42 21.35 -17.35
CA VAL A 53 13.19 20.89 -16.69
C VAL A 53 13.23 19.39 -16.45
N ILE A 54 13.69 18.61 -17.44
CA ILE A 54 13.87 17.16 -17.31
C ILE A 54 14.81 16.83 -16.16
N ASP A 55 15.97 17.49 -16.08
CA ASP A 55 16.94 17.26 -15.01
C ASP A 55 16.33 17.56 -13.62
N THR A 56 15.58 18.66 -13.51
CA THR A 56 14.88 19.03 -12.27
C THR A 56 13.84 17.98 -11.88
N LEU A 57 13.07 17.48 -12.85
CA LEU A 57 12.07 16.43 -12.61
C LEU A 57 12.71 15.10 -12.25
N GLN A 58 13.83 14.74 -12.86
CA GLN A 58 14.58 13.51 -12.53
C GLN A 58 15.08 13.54 -11.08
N LEU A 59 15.64 14.68 -10.63
CA LEU A 59 16.03 14.86 -9.24
C LEU A 59 14.83 14.70 -8.30
N ARG A 60 13.70 15.34 -8.63
CA ARG A 60 12.49 15.25 -7.81
C ARG A 60 11.92 13.82 -7.75
N ILE A 61 11.98 13.07 -8.86
CA ILE A 61 11.58 11.66 -8.88
C ILE A 61 12.48 10.85 -7.93
N ALA A 62 13.80 11.03 -8.01
CA ALA A 62 14.73 10.32 -7.13
C ALA A 62 14.49 10.63 -5.64
N GLU A 63 14.21 11.89 -5.29
CA GLU A 63 13.82 12.27 -3.93
C GLU A 63 12.54 11.56 -3.46
N LEU A 64 11.50 11.57 -4.31
CA LEU A 64 10.22 10.94 -4.00
C LEU A 64 10.35 9.41 -3.87
N GLU A 65 11.21 8.78 -4.66
CA GLU A 65 11.50 7.35 -4.54
C GLU A 65 12.13 7.02 -3.18
N VAL A 66 13.09 7.84 -2.75
CA VAL A 66 13.72 7.71 -1.41
C VAL A 66 12.71 7.93 -0.29
N GLU A 67 11.86 8.95 -0.38
CA GLU A 67 10.79 9.20 0.60
C GLU A 67 9.82 8.03 0.69
N ARG A 68 9.42 7.47 -0.46
CA ARG A 68 8.52 6.31 -0.54
C ARG A 68 9.17 5.07 0.09
N ASP A 69 10.44 4.83 -0.15
CA ASP A 69 11.15 3.69 0.44
C ASP A 69 11.30 3.85 1.96
N LYS A 70 11.60 5.06 2.46
CA LYS A 70 11.61 5.34 3.91
C LYS A 70 10.25 5.12 4.56
N ALA A 71 9.17 5.61 3.94
CA ALA A 71 7.82 5.43 4.45
C ALA A 71 7.42 3.95 4.49
N LYS A 72 7.80 3.18 3.47
CA LYS A 72 7.57 1.74 3.43
C LYS A 72 8.32 1.01 4.55
N GLN A 73 9.60 1.33 4.75
CA GLN A 73 10.40 0.75 5.84
C GLN A 73 9.81 1.07 7.22
N ALA A 74 9.37 2.31 7.44
CA ALA A 74 8.72 2.71 8.68
C ALA A 74 7.42 1.92 8.93
N ALA A 75 6.58 1.80 7.91
CA ALA A 75 5.34 1.04 8.01
C ALA A 75 5.58 -0.46 8.26
N ASP A 76 6.60 -1.04 7.63
CA ASP A 76 6.96 -2.45 7.84
C ASP A 76 7.51 -2.66 9.27
N TYR A 77 8.27 -1.72 9.81
CA TYR A 77 8.72 -1.74 11.20
C TYR A 77 7.57 -1.57 12.19
N GLU A 78 6.66 -0.62 11.98
CA GLU A 78 5.49 -0.46 12.85
C GLU A 78 4.61 -1.72 12.87
N ARG A 79 4.46 -2.37 11.72
CA ARG A 79 3.76 -3.65 11.61
C ARG A 79 4.47 -4.77 12.37
N SER A 80 5.80 -4.80 12.37
CA SER A 80 6.56 -5.84 13.07
C SER A 80 6.49 -5.70 14.60
N LEU A 81 6.28 -4.48 15.12
CA LEU A 81 6.06 -4.23 16.54
C LEU A 81 4.66 -4.62 17.01
N CYS A 82 3.70 -4.75 16.10
CA CYS A 82 2.30 -5.04 16.44
C CYS A 82 2.04 -6.54 16.39
N VAL A 83 1.37 -7.07 17.42
CA VAL A 83 0.80 -8.42 17.38
C VAL A 83 -0.35 -8.43 16.38
N THR A 84 -0.38 -9.44 15.51
CA THR A 84 -1.48 -9.55 14.54
C THR A 84 -2.80 -9.78 15.27
N ARG A 85 -3.91 -9.30 14.70
CA ARG A 85 -5.25 -9.50 15.30
C ARG A 85 -5.56 -10.98 15.57
N GLY A 86 -5.07 -11.87 14.70
CA GLY A 86 -5.25 -13.33 14.85
C GLY A 86 -4.46 -13.91 16.02
N GLU A 87 -3.21 -13.49 16.21
CA GLU A 87 -2.41 -13.90 17.38
C GLU A 87 -3.01 -13.34 18.68
N ALA A 88 -3.40 -12.07 18.68
CA ALA A 88 -4.05 -11.46 19.84
C ALA A 88 -5.37 -12.18 20.22
N GLU A 89 -6.16 -12.59 19.22
CA GLU A 89 -7.39 -13.36 19.46
C GLU A 89 -7.08 -14.78 20.01
N ARG A 90 -6.05 -15.45 19.47
CA ARG A 90 -5.61 -16.76 19.96
C ARG A 90 -5.19 -16.71 21.42
N GLU A 91 -4.35 -15.75 21.79
CA GLU A 91 -3.86 -15.59 23.16
C GLU A 91 -4.98 -15.19 24.12
N ARG A 92 -5.93 -14.34 23.68
CA ARG A 92 -7.13 -14.01 24.46
C ARG A 92 -7.95 -15.25 24.81
N LEU A 93 -8.18 -16.12 23.83
CA LEU A 93 -8.96 -17.35 24.01
C LEU A 93 -8.19 -18.37 24.86
N ALA A 94 -6.88 -18.50 24.69
CA ALA A 94 -6.03 -19.32 25.54
C ALA A 94 -6.05 -18.85 27.01
N ALA A 95 -5.95 -17.54 27.25
CA ALA A 95 -6.04 -16.94 28.58
C ALA A 95 -7.41 -17.22 29.24
N PHE A 96 -8.50 -17.10 28.48
CA PHE A 96 -9.83 -17.44 28.98
C PHE A 96 -9.93 -18.91 29.40
N ARG A 97 -9.47 -19.84 28.55
CA ARG A 97 -9.49 -21.28 28.85
C ARG A 97 -8.64 -21.63 30.06
N LEU A 98 -7.47 -21.00 30.22
CA LEU A 98 -6.62 -21.17 31.39
C LEU A 98 -7.29 -20.64 32.67
N ALA A 99 -7.94 -19.48 32.60
CA ALA A 99 -8.70 -18.94 33.72
C ALA A 99 -9.89 -19.83 34.08
N LYS A 100 -10.62 -20.34 33.08
CA LYS A 100 -11.70 -21.30 33.26
C LYS A 100 -11.22 -22.56 33.98
N GLY A 101 -10.14 -23.19 33.49
CA GLY A 101 -9.57 -24.38 34.13
C GLY A 101 -9.12 -24.13 35.58
N LYS A 102 -8.52 -22.97 35.87
CA LYS A 102 -8.19 -22.58 37.25
C LYS A 102 -9.44 -22.37 38.12
N ALA A 103 -10.52 -21.82 37.57
CA ALA A 103 -11.76 -21.63 38.30
C ALA A 103 -12.46 -22.96 38.60
N VAL A 104 -12.41 -23.94 37.69
CA VAL A 104 -12.87 -25.32 37.93
C VAL A 104 -12.13 -25.92 39.13
N LEU A 105 -10.80 -25.91 39.10
CA LEU A 105 -9.97 -26.46 40.19
C LEU A 105 -10.19 -25.78 41.55
N LEU A 106 -10.54 -24.48 41.55
CA LEU A 106 -10.86 -23.75 42.77
C LEU A 106 -12.27 -24.03 43.29
N ALA A 107 -13.19 -24.45 42.42
CA ALA A 107 -14.56 -24.79 42.77
C ALA A 107 -14.72 -26.23 43.24
N GLU A 108 -13.79 -27.12 42.87
CA GLU A 108 -13.75 -28.51 43.31
C GLU A 108 -13.57 -28.63 44.84
N ASP A 109 -14.14 -29.69 45.40
CA ASP A 109 -14.00 -29.98 46.83
C ASP A 109 -12.59 -30.49 47.17
N LYS A 110 -12.28 -30.61 48.47
CA LYS A 110 -11.00 -31.14 48.96
C LYS A 110 -10.66 -32.47 48.25
N GLY A 111 -9.51 -32.50 47.59
CA GLY A 111 -9.04 -33.66 46.84
C GLY A 111 -9.32 -33.60 45.33
N GLY A 112 -9.86 -32.49 44.82
CA GLY A 112 -10.13 -32.32 43.38
C GLY A 112 -11.37 -33.10 42.94
N VAL A 113 -12.40 -33.14 43.80
CA VAL A 113 -13.65 -33.84 43.49
C VAL A 113 -14.57 -32.88 42.74
N PRO A 114 -14.98 -33.21 41.49
CA PRO A 114 -15.94 -32.39 40.74
C PRO A 114 -17.28 -32.29 41.46
N ASN A 115 -17.89 -31.11 41.38
CA ASN A 115 -19.21 -30.81 41.90
C ASN A 115 -20.04 -30.00 40.89
N SER A 116 -21.28 -29.70 41.24
CA SER A 116 -22.19 -28.99 40.34
C SER A 116 -21.69 -27.61 39.91
N LEU A 117 -20.90 -26.94 40.75
CA LEU A 117 -20.33 -25.63 40.43
C LEU A 117 -19.15 -25.76 39.47
N SER A 118 -18.22 -26.69 39.72
CA SER A 118 -17.08 -26.93 38.83
C SER A 118 -17.55 -27.37 37.44
N ASP A 119 -18.57 -28.22 37.37
CA ASP A 119 -19.18 -28.66 36.10
C ASP A 119 -19.83 -27.50 35.34
N ALA A 120 -20.54 -26.63 36.05
CA ALA A 120 -21.17 -25.46 35.44
C ALA A 120 -20.12 -24.48 34.88
N ILE A 121 -18.97 -24.33 35.55
CA ILE A 121 -17.85 -23.49 35.08
C ILE A 121 -17.21 -24.11 33.84
N ASP A 122 -16.99 -25.42 33.82
CA ASP A 122 -16.34 -26.08 32.67
C ASP A 122 -17.20 -25.99 31.40
N GLN A 123 -18.53 -26.00 31.57
CA GLN A 123 -19.49 -25.84 30.48
C GLN A 123 -19.64 -24.41 29.94
N ILE A 124 -18.95 -23.41 30.53
CA ILE A 124 -18.96 -22.05 30.00
C ILE A 124 -18.34 -22.06 28.59
N ALA A 125 -19.15 -21.60 27.63
CA ALA A 125 -18.74 -21.46 26.24
C ALA A 125 -17.60 -20.45 26.08
N ASP A 126 -16.73 -20.69 25.09
CA ASP A 126 -15.67 -19.75 24.75
C ASP A 126 -16.26 -18.38 24.34
N PRO A 127 -15.60 -17.28 24.69
CA PRO A 127 -16.08 -15.96 24.35
C PRO A 127 -16.07 -15.75 22.84
N LYS A 128 -17.06 -15.00 22.33
CA LYS A 128 -17.13 -14.64 20.90
C LYS A 128 -15.83 -13.94 20.45
N PRO A 129 -15.41 -14.14 19.19
CA PRO A 129 -14.26 -13.43 18.64
C PRO A 129 -14.46 -11.92 18.72
N LYS A 130 -13.40 -11.20 19.11
CA LYS A 130 -13.44 -9.74 19.23
C LYS A 130 -12.96 -9.05 17.95
N TRP A 131 -11.94 -9.59 17.29
CA TRP A 131 -11.26 -8.92 16.17
C TRP A 131 -11.28 -9.70 14.87
N SER A 132 -11.50 -11.00 14.89
CA SER A 132 -11.80 -11.79 13.70
C SER A 132 -13.33 -11.87 13.54
N GLN A 133 -13.92 -10.93 12.81
CA GLN A 133 -15.25 -11.18 12.26
C GLN A 133 -15.13 -12.23 11.16
N ALA A 134 -16.11 -13.14 11.13
CA ALA A 134 -16.24 -14.17 10.10
C ALA A 134 -16.37 -13.56 8.69
#